data_AF-A0A022WAM5-F1
#
_entry.id   AF-A0A022WAM5-F1
#
_cell.length_a   1.000
_cell.length_b   1.000
_cell.length_c   1.000
_cell.angle_alpha   90.00
_cell.angle_beta   90.00
_cell.angle_gamma   90.00
#
_symmetry.space_group_name_H-M   'P 1'
#
loop_
_entity.id
_entity.type
_entity.pdbx_description
1 polymer ?
#
loop_
_entity_poly.entity_id
_entity_poly.type
_entity_poly.pdbx_seq_one_letter_code
_entity_poly.pdbx_strand_id
1 'polypeptide(L)'
;MVYNFDPYLRDIMPVSEFDFKALNDYITSSKDTVLKDKAIAAGKKYIGSSSSMTGVLSHFHFLLSEWRELDTSHLSNSFPATSKTYTKLSRLPAVVFLRYRNGVYAVDADKEWDTSNVLMGLGKSMEKLLTIPRDQYERYRRNSPDKILKEDSPPEVYHYSTCGDFLMRSQLDAYDPRLPGTGMFDLKTRAVVSIRMDAREPWNAMGYQIKTRLGDFESFEREYYDMMRSAFLKYHLQVRIGRMDGIFVAFHNIKRIFGFQYISLPEMDKCIHGQEDTALGDAEFKLSLNIWNKVIDVATQTFPKQSLRFHFDTRETQNPFMYIFAEPMTEDEITKIQERNLDEIQAYEKRVFYPELLEPQQMDSSISEADNPTKQEPESKESASEDDIDPEKPLLAMALSIRNFVNGKEVDRPTMFTAKDTWTVKYQLAHFGKERGWTLYNACKKRRSRFLGALEDEEAPNSAFKERLNAISKEGQKWRDQMDKIEKAKGIIQYQS
;
A
#
# COMPACT_ATOMS: atom_id res chain seq x y z
N MET A 1 29.28 5.60 17.77
CA MET A 1 28.40 6.36 16.85
C MET A 1 27.39 7.14 17.67
N VAL A 2 26.78 8.15 17.06
CA VAL A 2 25.85 9.05 17.72
C VAL A 2 24.43 8.76 17.24
N TYR A 3 23.53 8.40 18.16
CA TYR A 3 22.10 8.25 17.86
C TYR A 3 21.32 9.47 18.37
N ASN A 4 20.35 9.91 17.58
CA ASN A 4 19.37 10.94 17.95
C ASN A 4 18.03 10.35 18.39
N PHE A 5 17.98 9.05 18.68
CA PHE A 5 16.83 8.32 19.19
C PHE A 5 17.31 7.24 20.19
N ASP A 6 16.37 6.66 20.94
CA ASP A 6 16.67 5.60 21.91
C ASP A 6 17.38 4.41 21.22
N PRO A 7 18.60 4.03 21.64
CA PRO A 7 19.35 2.91 21.06
C PRO A 7 18.58 1.58 21.05
N TYR A 8 17.56 1.40 21.89
CA TYR A 8 16.68 0.24 21.85
C TYR A 8 15.93 0.10 20.52
N LEU A 9 15.41 1.21 19.98
CA LEU A 9 14.62 1.22 18.73
C LEU A 9 15.47 0.85 17.49
N ARG A 10 16.79 0.86 17.65
CA ARG A 10 17.73 0.57 16.59
C ARG A 10 17.60 -0.85 16.07
N ASP A 11 17.44 -1.82 16.96
CA ASP A 11 17.46 -3.24 16.61
C ASP A 11 16.01 -3.73 16.54
N ILE A 12 15.64 -4.33 15.41
CA ILE A 12 14.27 -4.77 15.17
C ILE A 12 14.13 -6.21 15.67
N MET A 13 13.08 -6.49 16.44
CA MET A 13 12.76 -7.86 16.85
C MET A 13 12.56 -8.72 15.59
N PRO A 14 13.31 -9.84 15.45
CA PRO A 14 13.12 -10.76 14.33
C PRO A 14 11.68 -11.22 14.22
N VAL A 15 11.19 -11.38 12.99
CA VAL A 15 9.81 -11.86 12.74
C VAL A 15 9.55 -13.26 13.32
N SER A 16 10.59 -14.08 13.45
CA SER A 16 10.52 -15.40 14.09
C SER A 16 10.42 -15.34 15.61
N GLU A 17 10.66 -14.18 16.24
CA GLU A 17 10.59 -14.00 17.69
C GLU A 17 9.32 -13.29 18.14
N PHE A 18 8.72 -12.49 17.25
CA PHE A 18 7.47 -11.77 17.52
C PHE A 18 6.25 -12.71 17.44
N ASP A 19 5.35 -12.62 18.41
CA ASP A 19 4.11 -13.39 18.46
C ASP A 19 2.99 -12.67 17.70
N PHE A 20 2.90 -12.89 16.37
CA PHE A 20 1.84 -12.28 15.57
C PHE A 20 0.44 -12.80 15.90
N LYS A 21 0.30 -13.92 16.61
CA LYS A 21 -1.02 -14.44 17.06
C LYS A 21 -1.63 -13.57 18.16
N ALA A 22 -0.82 -12.79 18.87
CA ALA A 22 -1.30 -11.85 19.87
C ALA A 22 -1.95 -10.59 19.25
N LEU A 23 -1.72 -10.32 17.96
CA LEU A 23 -2.28 -9.14 17.30
C LEU A 23 -3.78 -9.30 17.00
N ASN A 24 -4.48 -8.17 16.95
CA ASN A 24 -5.87 -8.11 16.49
C ASN A 24 -6.01 -8.57 15.04
N ASP A 25 -7.14 -9.20 14.73
CA ASP A 25 -7.45 -9.57 13.36
C ASP A 25 -7.73 -8.34 12.51
N TYR A 26 -7.26 -8.38 11.26
CA TYR A 26 -7.64 -7.36 10.30
C TYR A 26 -9.11 -7.54 9.88
N ILE A 27 -9.93 -6.54 10.19
CA ILE A 27 -11.35 -6.52 9.84
C ILE A 27 -11.52 -5.85 8.47
N THR A 28 -12.16 -6.49 7.49
CA THR A 28 -12.53 -5.87 6.21
C THR A 28 -13.78 -5.00 6.34
N SER A 29 -14.02 -4.07 5.42
CA SER A 29 -15.18 -3.17 5.49
C SER A 29 -16.50 -3.95 5.51
N SER A 30 -16.58 -5.05 4.75
CA SER A 30 -17.76 -5.92 4.72
C SER A 30 -18.01 -6.72 5.99
N LYS A 31 -16.98 -6.92 6.83
CA LYS A 31 -17.07 -7.63 8.11
C LYS A 31 -17.22 -6.67 9.30
N ASP A 32 -17.04 -5.37 9.10
CA ASP A 32 -17.18 -4.37 10.16
C ASP A 32 -18.64 -4.00 10.40
N THR A 33 -19.23 -4.58 11.45
CA THR A 33 -20.61 -4.31 11.86
C THR A 33 -20.80 -2.90 12.38
N VAL A 34 -19.82 -2.35 13.11
CA VAL A 34 -19.88 -1.00 13.68
C VAL A 34 -19.90 0.04 12.57
N LEU A 35 -19.05 -0.11 11.54
CA LEU A 35 -19.02 0.77 10.38
C LEU A 35 -20.35 0.70 9.61
N LYS A 36 -20.88 -0.50 9.39
CA LYS A 36 -22.17 -0.69 8.72
C LYS A 36 -23.31 -0.04 9.49
N ASP A 37 -23.39 -0.23 10.81
CA ASP A 37 -24.46 0.32 11.63
C ASP A 37 -24.41 1.86 11.67
N LYS A 38 -23.20 2.43 11.74
CA LYS A 38 -22.99 3.89 11.59
C LYS A 38 -23.44 4.39 10.21
N ALA A 39 -23.20 3.63 9.15
CA ALA A 39 -23.62 4.00 7.80
C ALA A 39 -25.15 4.01 7.67
N ILE A 40 -25.81 2.98 8.19
CA ILE A 40 -27.28 2.90 8.23
C ILE A 40 -27.85 4.09 9.01
N ALA A 41 -27.31 4.36 10.21
CA ALA A 41 -27.75 5.48 11.04
C ALA A 41 -27.56 6.86 10.36
N ALA A 42 -26.49 7.00 9.56
CA ALA A 42 -26.19 8.21 8.80
C ALA A 42 -26.83 8.27 7.40
N GLY A 43 -27.65 7.28 7.03
CA GLY A 43 -28.29 7.18 5.71
C GLY A 43 -27.29 7.04 4.55
N LYS A 44 -26.13 6.44 4.79
CA LYS A 44 -25.06 6.24 3.80
C LYS A 44 -25.19 4.88 3.14
N LYS A 45 -24.95 4.83 1.82
CA LYS A 45 -25.09 3.61 1.02
C LYS A 45 -23.79 2.82 0.92
N TYR A 46 -22.65 3.50 1.01
CA TYR A 46 -21.35 2.93 0.72
C TYR A 46 -20.43 3.04 1.92
N ILE A 47 -19.73 1.95 2.24
CA ILE A 47 -18.72 1.94 3.30
C ILE A 47 -17.37 1.50 2.77
N GLY A 48 -16.29 2.02 3.33
CA GLY A 48 -14.95 1.66 2.92
C GLY A 48 -13.90 2.00 3.96
N SER A 49 -12.71 1.46 3.79
CA SER A 49 -11.55 1.72 4.63
C SER A 49 -10.48 2.46 3.82
N SER A 50 -9.59 3.17 4.52
CA SER A 50 -8.47 3.85 3.86
C SER A 50 -7.66 2.90 2.95
N SER A 51 -7.37 1.67 3.40
CA SER A 51 -6.65 0.67 2.62
C SER A 51 -7.38 0.17 1.37
N SER A 52 -8.72 0.00 1.43
CA SER A 52 -9.50 -0.50 0.29
C SER A 52 -9.85 0.58 -0.74
N MET A 53 -9.86 1.85 -0.35
CA MET A 53 -10.28 2.95 -1.22
C MET A 53 -9.13 3.61 -1.97
N THR A 54 -7.91 3.63 -1.40
CA THR A 54 -6.79 4.41 -1.97
C THR A 54 -6.42 4.00 -3.38
N GLY A 55 -6.53 2.71 -3.74
CA GLY A 55 -6.20 2.25 -5.10
C GLY A 55 -7.09 2.88 -6.17
N VAL A 56 -8.41 2.89 -5.91
CA VAL A 56 -9.38 3.51 -6.83
C VAL A 56 -9.20 5.03 -6.88
N LEU A 57 -8.98 5.66 -5.71
CA LEU A 57 -8.74 7.10 -5.63
C LEU A 57 -7.47 7.55 -6.36
N SER A 58 -6.41 6.71 -6.39
CA SER A 58 -5.24 6.98 -7.23
C SER A 58 -5.58 7.09 -8.71
N HIS A 59 -6.50 6.26 -9.22
CA HIS A 59 -6.96 6.35 -10.62
C HIS A 59 -7.74 7.64 -10.89
N PHE A 60 -8.53 8.12 -9.94
CA PHE A 60 -9.18 9.42 -10.04
C PHE A 60 -8.16 10.56 -10.00
N HIS A 61 -7.12 10.47 -9.18
CA HIS A 61 -6.00 11.41 -9.22
C HIS A 61 -5.32 11.42 -10.60
N PHE A 62 -4.99 10.25 -11.17
CA PHE A 62 -4.38 10.17 -12.51
C PHE A 62 -5.27 10.81 -13.58
N LEU A 63 -6.59 10.67 -13.47
CA LEU A 63 -7.55 11.24 -14.40
C LEU A 63 -7.67 12.77 -14.22
N LEU A 64 -7.97 13.22 -13.01
CA LEU A 64 -8.23 14.64 -12.68
C LEU A 64 -7.00 15.52 -12.84
N SER A 65 -5.82 14.97 -12.54
CA SER A 65 -4.54 15.66 -12.64
C SER A 65 -3.88 15.53 -14.02
N GLU A 66 -4.52 14.83 -14.96
CA GLU A 66 -3.95 14.46 -16.26
C GLU A 66 -2.53 13.89 -16.16
N TRP A 67 -2.37 12.84 -15.35
CA TRP A 67 -1.07 12.18 -15.12
C TRP A 67 0.02 13.17 -14.71
N ARG A 68 -0.27 14.03 -13.74
CA ARG A 68 0.71 15.02 -13.24
C ARG A 68 2.02 14.35 -12.84
N GLU A 69 3.11 14.96 -13.29
CA GLU A 69 4.45 14.59 -12.85
C GLU A 69 4.66 14.97 -11.38
N LEU A 70 5.43 14.14 -10.69
CA LEU A 70 5.85 14.39 -9.32
C LEU A 70 6.82 15.57 -9.27
N ASP A 71 6.58 16.46 -8.32
CA ASP A 71 7.54 17.49 -7.97
C ASP A 71 8.70 16.85 -7.21
N THR A 72 9.88 16.89 -7.82
CA THR A 72 11.12 16.31 -7.29
C THR A 72 12.09 17.37 -6.78
N SER A 73 11.64 18.60 -6.58
CA SER A 73 12.48 19.73 -6.11
C SER A 73 13.05 19.53 -4.71
N HIS A 74 12.51 18.58 -3.92
CA HIS A 74 13.08 18.18 -2.63
C HIS A 74 14.40 17.41 -2.75
N LEU A 75 14.73 16.90 -3.94
CA LEU A 75 15.97 16.18 -4.20
C LEU A 75 17.08 17.14 -4.59
N SER A 76 18.32 16.75 -4.30
CA SER A 76 19.51 17.48 -4.75
C SER A 76 19.60 17.47 -6.27
N ASN A 77 20.11 18.57 -6.82
CA ASN A 77 20.33 18.71 -8.27
C ASN A 77 21.26 17.62 -8.84
N SER A 78 22.13 17.03 -8.01
CA SER A 78 23.04 15.94 -8.39
C SER A 78 22.39 14.55 -8.38
N PHE A 79 21.17 14.41 -7.86
CA PHE A 79 20.52 13.12 -7.75
C PHE A 79 20.12 12.59 -9.14
N PRO A 80 20.44 11.34 -9.50
CA PRO A 80 20.12 10.78 -10.81
C PRO A 80 18.63 10.36 -10.89
N ALA A 81 17.71 11.33 -10.82
CA ALA A 81 16.29 11.09 -10.97
C ALA A 81 15.99 10.61 -12.41
N THR A 82 15.65 9.33 -12.54
CA THR A 82 15.39 8.70 -13.84
C THR A 82 13.98 8.95 -14.36
N SER A 83 13.03 9.36 -13.49
CA SER A 83 11.62 9.51 -13.84
C SER A 83 10.89 10.36 -12.81
N LYS A 84 10.00 11.24 -13.29
CA LYS A 84 9.06 12.02 -12.47
C LYS A 84 7.66 11.41 -12.43
N THR A 85 7.53 10.13 -12.75
CA THR A 85 6.24 9.45 -12.79
C THR A 85 6.15 8.32 -11.77
N TYR A 86 4.91 7.98 -11.43
CA TYR A 86 4.58 6.85 -10.55
C TYR A 86 5.16 5.52 -11.04
N THR A 87 5.47 4.60 -10.13
CA THR A 87 5.99 3.28 -10.50
C THR A 87 4.96 2.47 -11.30
N LYS A 88 5.41 1.55 -12.15
CA LYS A 88 4.52 0.72 -12.98
C LYS A 88 3.45 0.01 -12.14
N LEU A 89 3.81 -0.53 -10.96
CA LEU A 89 2.89 -1.20 -10.06
C LEU A 89 1.78 -0.29 -9.54
N SER A 90 2.12 0.94 -9.13
CA SER A 90 1.13 1.91 -8.65
C SER A 90 0.17 2.42 -9.74
N ARG A 91 0.48 2.14 -11.02
CA ARG A 91 -0.32 2.54 -12.19
C ARG A 91 -1.16 1.41 -12.76
N LEU A 92 -1.04 0.19 -12.22
CA LEU A 92 -1.87 -0.94 -12.64
C LEU A 92 -3.34 -0.69 -12.28
N PRO A 93 -4.30 -1.31 -13.01
CA PRO A 93 -5.71 -1.16 -12.71
C PRO A 93 -6.03 -1.45 -11.24
N ALA A 94 -6.78 -0.55 -10.59
CA ALA A 94 -7.28 -0.79 -9.25
C ALA A 94 -8.51 -1.69 -9.29
N VAL A 95 -8.52 -2.69 -8.41
CA VAL A 95 -9.57 -3.70 -8.34
C VAL A 95 -10.11 -3.75 -6.91
N VAL A 96 -11.44 -3.72 -6.79
CA VAL A 96 -12.14 -3.78 -5.50
C VAL A 96 -13.42 -4.58 -5.64
N PHE A 97 -13.86 -5.18 -4.54
CA PHE A 97 -15.20 -5.72 -4.43
C PHE A 97 -16.11 -4.69 -3.75
N LEU A 98 -17.28 -4.45 -4.35
CA LEU A 98 -18.39 -3.74 -3.74
C LEU A 98 -19.40 -4.77 -3.24
N ARG A 99 -19.26 -5.22 -1.99
CA ARG A 99 -20.05 -6.31 -1.41
C ARG A 99 -21.35 -5.81 -0.83
N TYR A 100 -22.49 -6.35 -1.28
CA TYR A 100 -23.78 -5.99 -0.73
C TYR A 100 -24.08 -6.76 0.56
N ARG A 101 -24.43 -6.04 1.63
CA ARG A 101 -24.81 -6.58 2.93
C ARG A 101 -25.93 -5.74 3.55
N ASN A 102 -27.15 -6.31 3.59
CA ASN A 102 -28.29 -5.77 4.34
C ASN A 102 -28.52 -4.26 4.16
N GLY A 103 -28.55 -3.79 2.91
CA GLY A 103 -28.86 -2.39 2.58
C GLY A 103 -27.65 -1.47 2.41
N VAL A 104 -26.44 -1.94 2.71
CA VAL A 104 -25.19 -1.19 2.53
C VAL A 104 -24.25 -1.96 1.61
N TYR A 105 -23.44 -1.24 0.85
CA TYR A 105 -22.41 -1.78 -0.02
C TYR A 105 -21.02 -1.48 0.55
N ALA A 106 -20.21 -2.50 0.79
CA ALA A 106 -18.89 -2.39 1.39
C ALA A 106 -17.78 -2.53 0.34
N VAL A 107 -16.85 -1.58 0.32
CA VAL A 107 -15.64 -1.61 -0.51
C VAL A 107 -14.56 -2.41 0.21
N ASP A 108 -14.28 -3.59 -0.33
CA ASP A 108 -13.18 -4.46 0.09
C ASP A 108 -12.09 -4.50 -0.99
N ALA A 109 -10.84 -4.63 -0.54
CA ALA A 109 -9.70 -4.80 -1.44
C ALA A 109 -9.79 -6.15 -2.17
N ASP A 110 -9.38 -6.17 -3.43
CA ASP A 110 -9.18 -7.40 -4.19
C ASP A 110 -7.83 -8.02 -3.85
N LYS A 111 -7.87 -9.30 -3.43
CA LYS A 111 -6.69 -10.06 -2.98
C LYS A 111 -6.27 -11.17 -3.94
N GLU A 112 -6.79 -11.17 -5.17
CA GLU A 112 -6.54 -12.25 -6.14
C GLU A 112 -5.06 -12.53 -6.36
N TRP A 113 -4.24 -11.48 -6.29
CA TRP A 113 -2.79 -11.53 -6.52
C TRP A 113 -2.00 -11.16 -5.25
N ASP A 114 -2.65 -11.18 -4.09
CA ASP A 114 -1.94 -10.96 -2.84
C ASP A 114 -1.01 -12.15 -2.58
N THR A 115 0.22 -11.84 -2.18
CA THR A 115 1.22 -12.81 -1.74
C THR A 115 1.76 -12.38 -0.39
N SER A 116 2.25 -13.33 0.40
CA SER A 116 2.86 -13.03 1.70
C SER A 116 4.32 -12.64 1.53
N ASN A 117 4.80 -11.75 2.38
CA ASN A 117 6.19 -11.33 2.46
C ASN A 117 6.51 -10.87 3.89
N VAL A 118 7.80 -10.76 4.21
CA VAL A 118 8.25 -10.42 5.56
C VAL A 118 7.75 -9.03 6.02
N LEU A 119 7.55 -8.10 5.08
CA LEU A 119 7.23 -6.71 5.39
C LEU A 119 5.81 -6.53 5.92
N MET A 120 4.87 -7.40 5.52
CA MET A 120 3.49 -7.37 6.02
C MET A 120 3.42 -7.61 7.52
N GLY A 121 4.15 -8.61 8.02
CA GLY A 121 4.25 -8.87 9.46
C GLY A 121 5.06 -7.77 10.16
N LEU A 122 6.22 -7.43 9.62
CA LEU A 122 7.13 -6.48 10.27
C LEU A 122 6.52 -5.09 10.46
N GLY A 123 5.69 -4.62 9.52
CA GLY A 123 4.96 -3.36 9.67
C GLY A 123 4.13 -3.31 10.96
N LYS A 124 3.37 -4.37 11.27
CA LYS A 124 2.55 -4.44 12.49
C LYS A 124 3.40 -4.53 13.76
N SER A 125 4.50 -5.29 13.72
CA SER A 125 5.44 -5.38 14.84
C SER A 125 6.08 -4.03 15.14
N MET A 126 6.55 -3.32 14.11
CA MET A 126 7.17 -2.00 14.28
C MET A 126 6.16 -0.91 14.67
N GLU A 127 4.90 -1.03 14.26
CA GLU A 127 3.83 -0.15 14.75
C GLU A 127 3.72 -0.25 16.28
N LYS A 128 3.68 -1.46 16.85
CA LYS A 128 3.71 -1.65 18.31
C LYS A 128 5.02 -1.13 18.91
N LEU A 129 6.18 -1.46 18.34
CA LEU A 129 7.50 -1.00 18.81
C LEU A 129 7.55 0.53 18.99
N LEU A 130 6.88 1.28 18.11
CA LEU A 130 6.94 2.74 18.06
C LEU A 130 5.78 3.43 18.79
N THR A 131 4.79 2.69 19.28
CA THR A 131 3.57 3.27 19.90
C THR A 131 3.36 2.86 21.35
N ILE A 132 4.04 1.83 21.86
CA ILE A 132 3.90 1.38 23.26
C ILE A 132 5.25 1.36 24.00
N PRO A 133 5.26 1.42 25.34
CA PRO A 133 6.48 1.31 26.13
C PRO A 133 7.25 0.01 25.88
N ARG A 134 8.58 0.07 26.01
CA ARG A 134 9.51 -1.04 25.76
C ARG A 134 9.15 -2.31 26.54
N ASP A 135 8.86 -2.19 27.82
CA ASP A 135 8.49 -3.30 28.70
C ASP A 135 7.20 -3.98 28.23
N GLN A 136 6.25 -3.23 27.68
CA GLN A 136 5.03 -3.79 27.09
C GLN A 136 5.29 -4.43 25.73
N TYR A 137 6.14 -3.83 24.90
CA TYR A 137 6.49 -4.38 23.59
C TYR A 137 7.22 -5.73 23.71
N GLU A 138 8.13 -5.88 24.66
CA GLU A 138 8.83 -7.16 24.90
C GLU A 138 7.88 -8.30 25.30
N ARG A 139 6.65 -8.00 25.77
CA ARG A 139 5.63 -9.02 26.04
C ARG A 139 5.04 -9.64 24.77
N TYR A 140 5.24 -9.04 23.60
CA TYR A 140 4.92 -9.67 22.31
C TYR A 140 6.00 -10.66 21.84
N ARG A 141 7.10 -10.81 22.57
CA ARG A 141 8.09 -11.86 22.29
C ARG A 141 7.49 -13.23 22.66
N ARG A 142 7.59 -14.21 21.76
CA ARG A 142 6.97 -15.55 21.95
C ARG A 142 7.35 -16.25 23.24
N ASN A 143 8.63 -16.14 23.61
CA ASN A 143 9.19 -16.76 24.81
C ASN A 143 9.08 -15.86 26.05
N SER A 144 8.32 -14.76 25.98
CA SER A 144 8.07 -13.92 27.15
C SER A 144 7.31 -14.72 28.22
N PRO A 145 7.76 -14.72 29.48
CA PRO A 145 7.05 -15.38 30.57
C PRO A 145 5.70 -14.72 30.89
N ASP A 146 5.56 -13.42 30.59
CA ASP A 146 4.32 -12.63 30.74
C ASP A 146 3.88 -12.11 29.36
N LYS A 147 3.59 -13.03 28.46
CA LYS A 147 3.19 -12.70 27.08
C LYS A 147 1.77 -12.16 27.00
N ILE A 148 1.54 -11.24 26.05
CA ILE A 148 0.19 -10.73 25.76
C ILE A 148 -0.61 -11.81 25.04
N LEU A 149 -1.81 -12.10 25.53
CA LEU A 149 -2.78 -12.92 24.81
C LEU A 149 -3.61 -12.04 23.88
N LYS A 150 -4.12 -12.63 22.79
CA LYS A 150 -4.95 -11.91 21.81
C LYS A 150 -6.17 -11.23 22.45
N GLU A 151 -6.75 -11.86 23.47
CA GLU A 151 -7.91 -11.34 24.20
C GLU A 151 -7.58 -10.11 25.05
N ASP A 152 -6.31 -9.94 25.41
CA ASP A 152 -5.80 -8.80 26.19
C ASP A 152 -5.35 -7.63 25.30
N SER A 153 -5.31 -7.84 23.98
CA SER A 153 -4.93 -6.78 23.04
C SER A 153 -6.00 -5.68 23.02
N PRO A 154 -5.61 -4.40 23.18
CA PRO A 154 -6.57 -3.30 23.16
C PRO A 154 -7.25 -3.22 21.79
N PRO A 155 -8.53 -2.82 21.74
CA PRO A 155 -9.24 -2.68 20.46
C PRO A 155 -8.61 -1.57 19.62
N GLU A 156 -8.65 -1.77 18.30
CA GLU A 156 -8.19 -0.75 17.35
C GLU A 156 -9.10 0.49 17.39
N VAL A 157 -8.48 1.66 17.28
CA VAL A 157 -9.18 2.96 17.29
C VAL A 157 -9.35 3.46 15.86
N TYR A 158 -10.58 3.88 15.53
CA TYR A 158 -10.93 4.33 14.19
C TYR A 158 -11.49 5.76 14.18
N HIS A 159 -11.11 6.51 13.16
CA HIS A 159 -11.78 7.74 12.74
C HIS A 159 -12.79 7.45 11.64
N TYR A 160 -13.96 8.09 11.70
CA TYR A 160 -15.03 7.92 10.71
C TYR A 160 -15.34 9.26 10.02
N SER A 161 -15.34 9.25 8.69
CA SER A 161 -15.55 10.43 7.84
C SER A 161 -16.64 10.16 6.80
N THR A 162 -17.46 11.18 6.47
CA THR A 162 -18.46 11.05 5.39
C THR A 162 -18.17 11.97 4.21
N CYS A 163 -18.44 11.51 3.00
CA CYS A 163 -18.44 12.32 1.78
C CYS A 163 -19.44 11.76 0.78
N GLY A 164 -20.43 12.55 0.34
CA GLY A 164 -21.56 12.03 -0.44
C GLY A 164 -22.29 10.91 0.31
N ASP A 165 -22.47 9.78 -0.37
CA ASP A 165 -23.07 8.55 0.17
C ASP A 165 -22.04 7.58 0.77
N PHE A 166 -20.76 7.98 0.87
CA PHE A 166 -19.73 7.22 1.56
C PHE A 166 -19.68 7.53 3.06
N LEU A 167 -19.55 6.47 3.87
CA LEU A 167 -18.96 6.51 5.20
C LEU A 167 -17.64 5.73 5.16
N MET A 168 -16.54 6.41 5.46
CA MET A 168 -15.19 5.86 5.41
C MET A 168 -14.64 5.72 6.83
N ARG A 169 -13.82 4.69 7.06
CA ARG A 169 -13.00 4.57 8.27
C ARG A 169 -11.51 4.62 7.97
N SER A 170 -10.75 5.17 8.90
CA SER A 170 -9.29 5.02 8.97
C SER A 170 -8.91 4.60 10.37
N GLN A 171 -8.01 3.62 10.48
CA GLN A 171 -7.32 3.35 11.74
C GLN A 171 -6.47 4.58 12.10
N LEU A 172 -6.35 4.85 13.40
CA LEU A 172 -5.53 5.92 13.93
C LEU A 172 -4.31 5.31 14.61
N ASP A 173 -3.12 5.56 14.06
CA ASP A 173 -1.90 4.91 14.53
C ASP A 173 -1.26 5.67 15.71
N ALA A 174 -1.14 7.00 15.61
CA ALA A 174 -0.43 7.78 16.62
C ALA A 174 -0.99 9.20 16.78
N TYR A 175 -0.77 9.75 17.98
CA TYR A 175 -1.13 11.12 18.36
C TYR A 175 0.04 11.76 19.09
N ASP A 176 0.36 13.01 18.73
CA ASP A 176 1.30 13.83 19.49
C ASP A 176 0.83 15.30 19.53
N PRO A 177 0.59 15.88 20.72
CA PRO A 177 0.09 17.25 20.85
C PRO A 177 1.09 18.32 20.39
N ARG A 178 2.36 17.97 20.13
CA ARG A 178 3.38 18.89 19.62
C ARG A 178 3.23 19.15 18.12
N LEU A 179 2.53 18.27 17.40
CA LEU A 179 2.26 18.45 15.98
C LEU A 179 1.13 19.47 15.76
N PRO A 180 1.16 20.25 14.66
CA PRO A 180 0.09 21.17 14.33
C PRO A 180 -1.21 20.41 13.96
N GLY A 181 -2.32 21.14 13.93
CA GLY A 181 -3.60 20.61 13.47
C GLY A 181 -4.28 19.71 14.50
N THR A 182 -4.60 18.47 14.12
CA THR A 182 -5.25 17.50 15.00
C THR A 182 -4.27 16.80 15.95
N GLY A 183 -2.98 16.82 15.63
CA GLY A 183 -1.94 16.04 16.29
C GLY A 183 -1.94 14.55 15.90
N MET A 184 -2.89 14.10 15.06
CA MET A 184 -2.99 12.72 14.60
C MET A 184 -2.12 12.49 13.37
N PHE A 185 -1.39 11.39 13.34
CA PHE A 185 -0.57 11.01 12.18
C PHE A 185 -0.55 9.50 11.98
N ASP A 186 -0.29 9.11 10.75
CA ASP A 186 -0.18 7.72 10.33
C ASP A 186 1.25 7.22 10.60
N LEU A 187 1.42 5.98 11.05
CA LEU A 187 2.75 5.40 11.22
C LEU A 187 3.06 4.51 10.02
N LYS A 188 4.25 4.67 9.45
CA LYS A 188 4.71 3.89 8.32
C LYS A 188 6.13 3.42 8.53
N THR A 189 6.45 2.28 7.94
CA THR A 189 7.81 1.80 7.86
C THR A 189 8.19 1.62 6.40
N ARG A 190 9.45 1.95 6.09
CA ARG A 190 10.00 1.88 4.75
C ARG A 190 11.24 1.02 4.76
N ALA A 191 11.11 -0.18 4.19
CA ALA A 191 12.26 -1.01 3.93
C ALA A 191 13.12 -0.40 2.82
N VAL A 192 14.45 -0.50 2.95
CA VAL A 192 15.40 -0.07 1.92
C VAL A 192 15.20 -0.82 0.60
N VAL A 193 15.67 -0.22 -0.49
CA VAL A 193 15.45 -0.74 -1.85
C VAL A 193 15.89 -2.19 -2.03
N SER A 194 16.98 -2.63 -1.38
CA SER A 194 17.45 -4.02 -1.46
C SER A 194 16.39 -5.02 -0.97
N ILE A 195 15.73 -4.71 0.14
CA ILE A 195 14.65 -5.54 0.70
C ILE A 195 13.40 -5.48 -0.17
N ARG A 196 13.05 -4.29 -0.67
CA ARG A 196 11.84 -4.11 -1.49
C ARG A 196 11.89 -4.86 -2.82
N MET A 197 13.09 -5.08 -3.35
CA MET A 197 13.30 -5.83 -4.60
C MET A 197 13.33 -7.35 -4.40
N ASP A 198 13.35 -7.81 -3.14
CA ASP A 198 13.36 -9.22 -2.76
C ASP A 198 12.64 -9.43 -1.42
N ALA A 199 11.38 -8.99 -1.32
CA ALA A 199 10.67 -8.97 -0.04
C ALA A 199 10.26 -10.37 0.46
N ARG A 200 10.25 -11.38 -0.42
CA ARG A 200 9.91 -12.77 -0.07
C ARG A 200 11.09 -13.46 0.61
N GLU A 201 12.30 -13.31 0.09
CA GLU A 201 13.54 -13.91 0.62
C GLU A 201 14.66 -12.87 0.88
N PRO A 202 14.43 -11.85 1.72
CA PRO A 202 15.31 -10.68 1.80
C PRO A 202 16.63 -10.93 2.53
N TRP A 203 16.95 -12.17 2.91
CA TRP A 203 18.03 -12.47 3.87
C TRP A 203 19.40 -12.03 3.37
N ASN A 204 19.64 -12.18 2.06
CA ASN A 204 20.87 -11.72 1.40
C ASN A 204 20.92 -10.19 1.19
N ALA A 205 19.76 -9.52 1.26
CA ALA A 205 19.59 -8.09 1.04
C ALA A 205 19.64 -7.24 2.34
N MET A 206 19.66 -7.89 3.50
CA MET A 206 19.68 -7.23 4.82
C MET A 206 20.94 -6.40 5.09
N GLY A 207 22.03 -6.64 4.37
CA GLY A 207 23.29 -5.94 4.58
C GLY A 207 23.29 -4.48 4.11
N TYR A 208 22.35 -4.08 3.25
CA TYR A 208 22.25 -2.69 2.76
C TYR A 208 22.07 -1.70 3.90
N GLN A 209 22.80 -0.58 3.87
CA GLN A 209 22.78 0.45 4.91
C GLN A 209 22.33 1.79 4.34
N ILE A 210 21.77 2.67 5.17
CA ILE A 210 21.70 4.12 4.85
C ILE A 210 22.88 4.80 5.54
N LYS A 211 23.89 5.18 4.76
CA LYS A 211 25.15 5.77 5.23
C LYS A 211 25.19 7.29 5.08
N THR A 212 24.47 7.84 4.10
CA THR A 212 24.48 9.27 3.78
C THR A 212 23.07 9.84 3.66
N ARG A 213 22.95 11.17 3.81
CA ARG A 213 21.68 11.86 3.55
C ARG A 213 21.38 11.97 2.06
N LEU A 214 22.40 12.28 1.27
CA LEU A 214 22.33 12.53 -0.18
C LEU A 214 23.10 11.44 -0.94
N GLY A 215 22.67 11.12 -2.15
CA GLY A 215 23.33 10.15 -3.04
C GLY A 215 22.38 9.18 -3.73
N ASP A 216 22.92 8.33 -4.61
CA ASP A 216 22.16 7.36 -5.41
C ASP A 216 21.82 6.06 -4.66
N PHE A 217 22.78 5.44 -3.99
CA PHE A 217 22.56 4.24 -3.16
C PHE A 217 23.07 4.50 -1.75
N GLU A 218 22.60 3.67 -0.82
CA GLU A 218 22.90 3.76 0.60
C GLU A 218 22.62 5.16 1.18
N SER A 219 21.62 5.85 0.62
CA SER A 219 21.25 7.22 0.96
C SER A 219 19.79 7.35 1.35
N PHE A 220 19.48 8.30 2.23
CA PHE A 220 18.11 8.67 2.55
C PHE A 220 17.38 9.23 1.31
N GLU A 221 18.06 10.05 0.52
CA GLU A 221 17.52 10.67 -0.71
C GLU A 221 16.99 9.63 -1.72
N ARG A 222 17.67 8.50 -1.89
CA ARG A 222 17.20 7.35 -2.70
C ARG A 222 15.89 6.78 -2.19
N GLU A 223 15.84 6.48 -0.90
CA GLU A 223 14.66 5.86 -0.29
C GLU A 223 13.46 6.82 -0.29
N TYR A 224 13.73 8.11 -0.11
CA TYR A 224 12.72 9.17 -0.20
C TYR A 224 12.19 9.31 -1.63
N TYR A 225 13.06 9.42 -2.65
CA TYR A 225 12.64 9.47 -4.07
C TYR A 225 11.80 8.24 -4.47
N ASP A 226 12.22 7.06 -4.07
CA ASP A 226 11.47 5.84 -4.36
C ASP A 226 10.10 5.86 -3.65
N MET A 227 10.03 6.40 -2.43
CA MET A 227 8.79 6.55 -1.68
C MET A 227 7.84 7.56 -2.34
N MET A 228 8.35 8.70 -2.83
CA MET A 228 7.58 9.67 -3.62
C MET A 228 6.87 8.99 -4.79
N ARG A 229 7.58 8.12 -5.51
CA ARG A 229 7.06 7.46 -6.72
C ARG A 229 6.10 6.29 -6.46
N SER A 230 6.21 5.65 -5.30
CA SER A 230 5.53 4.36 -5.04
C SER A 230 4.49 4.39 -3.93
N ALA A 231 4.59 5.32 -3.00
CA ALA A 231 3.82 5.27 -1.76
C ALA A 231 3.15 6.59 -1.38
N PHE A 232 3.73 7.74 -1.72
CA PHE A 232 3.19 9.05 -1.32
C PHE A 232 1.74 9.25 -1.69
N LEU A 233 1.33 8.93 -2.92
CA LEU A 233 -0.08 9.08 -3.30
C LEU A 233 -1.02 8.26 -2.42
N LYS A 234 -0.61 7.04 -2.04
CA LYS A 234 -1.38 6.20 -1.12
C LYS A 234 -1.44 6.83 0.27
N TYR A 235 -0.30 7.23 0.82
CA TYR A 235 -0.22 7.79 2.17
C TYR A 235 -0.98 9.12 2.28
N HIS A 236 -0.83 9.99 1.28
CA HIS A 236 -1.59 11.22 1.14
C HIS A 236 -3.10 10.99 1.20
N LEU A 237 -3.60 10.01 0.43
CA LEU A 237 -5.02 9.66 0.44
C LEU A 237 -5.46 9.06 1.79
N GLN A 238 -4.63 8.24 2.44
CA GLN A 238 -4.91 7.70 3.77
C GLN A 238 -5.03 8.82 4.82
N VAL A 239 -4.08 9.75 4.82
CA VAL A 239 -4.07 10.93 5.71
C VAL A 239 -5.33 11.78 5.52
N ARG A 240 -5.78 12.00 4.28
CA ARG A 240 -7.04 12.73 4.01
C ARG A 240 -8.28 11.98 4.45
N ILE A 241 -8.36 10.67 4.25
CA ILE A 241 -9.48 9.84 4.73
C ILE A 241 -9.54 9.86 6.27
N GLY A 242 -8.38 9.71 6.92
CA GLY A 242 -8.23 9.68 8.37
C GLY A 242 -8.23 11.04 9.06
N ARG A 243 -8.26 12.14 8.31
CA ARG A 243 -8.12 13.52 8.83
C ARG A 243 -6.86 13.70 9.70
N MET A 244 -5.76 13.13 9.25
CA MET A 244 -4.45 13.20 9.90
C MET A 244 -3.64 14.39 9.36
N ASP A 245 -2.60 14.80 10.08
CA ASP A 245 -1.75 15.94 9.71
C ASP A 245 -0.51 15.55 8.89
N GLY A 246 -0.23 14.24 8.80
CA GLY A 246 0.92 13.70 8.07
C GLY A 246 1.18 12.24 8.40
N ILE A 247 2.38 11.79 8.04
CA ILE A 247 2.88 10.44 8.33
C ILE A 247 4.23 10.50 9.03
N PHE A 248 4.52 9.48 9.85
CA PHE A 248 5.83 9.26 10.44
C PHE A 248 6.44 7.98 9.88
N VAL A 249 7.60 8.09 9.22
CA VAL A 249 8.23 6.99 8.49
C VAL A 249 9.51 6.52 9.19
N ALA A 250 9.56 5.25 9.57
CA ALA A 250 10.79 4.58 10.02
C ALA A 250 11.49 3.86 8.86
N PHE A 251 12.74 4.21 8.57
CA PHE A 251 13.53 3.58 7.49
C PHE A 251 14.36 2.42 8.05
N HIS A 252 14.31 1.25 7.42
CA HIS A 252 14.94 0.04 7.98
C HIS A 252 15.42 -0.95 6.91
N ASN A 253 16.29 -1.87 7.30
CA ASN A 253 16.70 -3.04 6.51
C ASN A 253 16.22 -4.36 7.11
N ILE A 254 15.06 -4.33 7.76
CA ILE A 254 14.43 -5.43 8.54
C ILE A 254 15.20 -5.94 9.76
N LYS A 255 16.50 -5.67 9.86
CA LYS A 255 17.32 -5.95 11.04
C LYS A 255 17.46 -4.73 11.95
N ARG A 256 17.58 -3.55 11.36
CA ARG A 256 17.83 -2.29 12.07
C ARG A 256 17.06 -1.12 11.47
N ILE A 257 16.68 -0.18 12.33
CA ILE A 257 16.16 1.14 11.95
C ILE A 257 17.34 2.10 11.77
N PHE A 258 17.34 2.82 10.65
CA PHE A 258 18.35 3.83 10.31
C PHE A 258 17.99 5.22 10.83
N GLY A 259 16.70 5.52 10.85
CA GLY A 259 16.20 6.82 11.28
C GLY A 259 14.73 7.00 10.92
N PHE A 260 14.23 8.18 11.25
CA PHE A 260 12.83 8.53 11.13
C PHE A 260 12.64 9.85 10.39
N GLN A 261 11.54 9.98 9.66
CA GLN A 261 11.13 11.23 9.02
C GLN A 261 9.63 11.43 9.23
N TYR A 262 9.25 12.58 9.80
CA TYR A 262 7.88 13.06 9.74
C TYR A 262 7.67 13.78 8.40
N ILE A 263 6.60 13.46 7.69
CA ILE A 263 6.25 14.03 6.38
C ILE A 263 4.84 14.58 6.50
N SER A 264 4.72 15.90 6.42
CA SER A 264 3.44 16.58 6.58
C SER A 264 2.54 16.41 5.36
N LEU A 265 1.22 16.60 5.52
CA LEU A 265 0.30 16.65 4.39
C LEU A 265 0.69 17.71 3.33
N PRO A 266 1.05 18.96 3.70
CA PRO A 266 1.59 19.96 2.77
C PRO A 266 2.83 19.49 1.98
N GLU A 267 3.75 18.76 2.63
CA GLU A 267 4.94 18.23 1.96
C GLU A 267 4.58 17.14 0.93
N MET A 268 3.62 16.27 1.27
CA MET A 268 3.08 15.31 0.31
C MET A 268 2.33 15.99 -0.84
N ASP A 269 1.54 17.03 -0.58
CA ASP A 269 0.89 17.85 -1.61
C ASP A 269 1.91 18.55 -2.51
N LYS A 270 3.03 19.03 -1.95
CA LYS A 270 4.11 19.61 -2.75
C LYS A 270 4.62 18.59 -3.76
N CYS A 271 4.87 17.36 -3.34
CA CYS A 271 5.30 16.28 -4.22
C CYS A 271 4.23 15.87 -5.25
N ILE A 272 2.97 15.72 -4.84
CA ILE A 272 1.91 15.12 -5.68
C ILE A 272 1.23 16.16 -6.57
N HIS A 273 0.97 17.36 -6.04
CA HIS A 273 0.22 18.43 -6.70
C HIS A 273 1.10 19.60 -7.14
N GLY A 274 2.35 19.69 -6.67
CA GLY A 274 3.30 20.75 -7.02
C GLY A 274 3.24 21.99 -6.11
N GLN A 275 2.43 21.95 -5.04
CA GLN A 275 2.21 23.08 -4.13
C GLN A 275 1.98 22.60 -2.69
N GLU A 276 2.38 23.39 -1.70
CA GLU A 276 2.18 23.08 -0.27
C GLU A 276 0.78 23.43 0.23
N ASP A 277 0.10 24.39 -0.42
CA ASP A 277 -1.30 24.71 -0.09
C ASP A 277 -2.19 23.50 -0.39
N THR A 278 -2.80 22.97 0.67
CA THR A 278 -3.56 21.72 0.63
C THR A 278 -4.89 21.85 -0.10
N ALA A 279 -5.33 23.07 -0.43
CA ALA A 279 -6.62 23.34 -1.07
C ALA A 279 -6.82 22.52 -2.35
N LEU A 280 -5.77 22.33 -3.16
CA LEU A 280 -5.85 21.54 -4.39
C LEU A 280 -6.10 20.05 -4.10
N GLY A 281 -5.29 19.45 -3.23
CA GLY A 281 -5.45 18.04 -2.88
C GLY A 281 -6.77 17.78 -2.14
N ASP A 282 -7.23 18.72 -1.31
CA ASP A 282 -8.54 18.66 -0.64
C ASP A 282 -9.70 18.68 -1.65
N ALA A 283 -9.63 19.57 -2.64
CA ALA A 283 -10.63 19.66 -3.70
C ALA A 283 -10.62 18.40 -4.58
N GLU A 284 -9.44 17.93 -5.00
CA GLU A 284 -9.27 16.72 -5.80
C GLU A 284 -9.85 15.48 -5.10
N PHE A 285 -9.54 15.31 -3.81
CA PHE A 285 -10.01 14.19 -3.01
C PHE A 285 -11.55 14.16 -2.93
N LYS A 286 -12.18 15.31 -2.67
CA LYS A 286 -13.65 15.42 -2.63
C LYS A 286 -14.27 15.18 -4.01
N LEU A 287 -13.69 15.73 -5.08
CA LEU A 287 -14.15 15.50 -6.46
C LEU A 287 -14.04 14.03 -6.85
N SER A 288 -12.94 13.38 -6.50
CA SER A 288 -12.71 11.94 -6.73
C SER A 288 -13.81 11.09 -6.10
N LEU A 289 -14.11 11.33 -4.81
CA LEU A 289 -15.18 10.63 -4.09
C LEU A 289 -16.56 10.90 -4.69
N ASN A 290 -16.85 12.15 -5.08
CA ASN A 290 -18.14 12.50 -5.67
C ASN A 290 -18.35 11.84 -7.04
N ILE A 291 -17.34 11.83 -7.91
CA ILE A 291 -17.44 11.15 -9.22
C ILE A 291 -17.53 9.64 -9.01
N TRP A 292 -16.73 9.08 -8.09
CA TRP A 292 -16.81 7.66 -7.76
C TRP A 292 -18.20 7.26 -7.25
N ASN A 293 -18.81 8.06 -6.38
CA ASN A 293 -20.19 7.88 -5.90
C ASN A 293 -21.17 7.77 -7.08
N LYS A 294 -21.03 8.61 -8.10
CA LYS A 294 -21.89 8.58 -9.28
C LYS A 294 -21.68 7.33 -10.12
N VAL A 295 -20.44 6.88 -10.26
CA VAL A 295 -20.10 5.63 -10.95
C VAL A 295 -20.76 4.42 -10.26
N ILE A 296 -20.65 4.33 -8.93
CA ILE A 296 -21.23 3.21 -8.18
C ILE A 296 -22.76 3.31 -8.08
N ASP A 297 -23.35 4.50 -8.08
CA ASP A 297 -24.81 4.66 -8.21
C ASP A 297 -25.30 4.04 -9.52
N VAL A 298 -24.64 4.30 -10.67
CA VAL A 298 -25.01 3.70 -11.97
C VAL A 298 -24.92 2.18 -11.93
N ALA A 299 -23.82 1.64 -11.39
CA ALA A 299 -23.62 0.21 -11.30
C ALA A 299 -24.62 -0.49 -10.36
N THR A 300 -24.91 0.12 -9.21
CA THR A 300 -25.87 -0.44 -8.24
C THR A 300 -27.34 -0.26 -8.67
N GLN A 301 -27.64 0.68 -9.58
CA GLN A 301 -28.93 0.74 -10.26
C GLN A 301 -29.07 -0.33 -11.34
N THR A 302 -27.97 -0.63 -12.05
CA THR A 302 -27.95 -1.68 -13.09
C THR A 302 -28.01 -3.08 -12.48
N PHE A 303 -27.32 -3.29 -11.36
CA PHE A 303 -27.23 -4.56 -10.64
C PHE A 303 -27.66 -4.36 -9.16
N PRO A 304 -28.96 -4.16 -8.91
CA PRO A 304 -29.46 -3.86 -7.57
C PRO A 304 -29.26 -5.04 -6.61
N LYS A 305 -28.81 -4.73 -5.40
CA LYS A 305 -28.59 -5.66 -4.27
C LYS A 305 -27.65 -6.84 -4.57
N GLN A 306 -26.74 -6.68 -5.53
CA GLN A 306 -25.72 -7.67 -5.86
C GLN A 306 -24.32 -7.19 -5.49
N SER A 307 -23.44 -8.12 -5.10
CA SER A 307 -22.02 -7.83 -4.93
C SER A 307 -21.37 -7.68 -6.31
N LEU A 308 -20.47 -6.70 -6.47
CA LEU A 308 -19.83 -6.39 -7.75
C LEU A 308 -18.31 -6.44 -7.62
N ARG A 309 -17.60 -6.93 -8.64
CA ARG A 309 -16.15 -6.75 -8.80
C ARG A 309 -15.91 -5.58 -9.75
N PHE A 310 -15.20 -4.56 -9.28
CA PHE A 310 -14.86 -3.39 -10.07
C PHE A 310 -13.42 -3.41 -10.53
N HIS A 311 -13.19 -2.94 -11.75
CA HIS A 311 -11.87 -2.58 -12.25
C HIS A 311 -11.87 -1.13 -12.74
N PHE A 312 -10.89 -0.34 -12.29
CA PHE A 312 -10.66 1.03 -12.69
C PHE A 312 -9.29 1.13 -13.37
N ASP A 313 -9.23 1.53 -14.63
CA ASP A 313 -7.99 1.66 -15.41
C ASP A 313 -7.95 3.00 -16.15
N THR A 314 -7.26 3.97 -15.54
CA THR A 314 -6.99 5.27 -16.16
C THR A 314 -5.92 5.11 -17.23
N ARG A 315 -6.20 5.62 -18.43
CA ARG A 315 -5.31 5.55 -19.59
C ARG A 315 -4.53 6.83 -19.73
N GLU A 316 -3.22 6.70 -19.90
CA GLU A 316 -2.31 7.81 -20.24
C GLU A 316 -2.34 7.99 -21.76
N THR A 317 -3.21 8.90 -22.20
CA THR A 317 -3.39 9.31 -23.60
C THR A 317 -3.35 10.84 -23.66
N GLN A 318 -3.32 11.42 -24.86
CA GLN A 318 -3.34 12.89 -25.02
C GLN A 318 -4.51 13.54 -24.27
N ASN A 319 -5.69 12.91 -24.32
CA ASN A 319 -6.82 13.23 -23.45
C ASN A 319 -7.07 12.03 -22.54
N PRO A 320 -6.68 12.07 -21.25
CA PRO A 320 -6.87 10.96 -20.34
C PRO A 320 -8.35 10.59 -20.16
N PHE A 321 -8.61 9.30 -20.02
CA PHE A 321 -9.93 8.75 -19.70
C PHE A 321 -9.74 7.51 -18.83
N MET A 322 -10.81 7.03 -18.20
CA MET A 322 -10.77 5.86 -17.32
C MET A 322 -11.75 4.79 -17.79
N TYR A 323 -11.25 3.58 -18.04
CA TYR A 323 -12.11 2.42 -18.17
C TYR A 323 -12.62 1.98 -16.80
N ILE A 324 -13.91 1.67 -16.73
CA ILE A 324 -14.59 1.21 -15.52
C ILE A 324 -15.41 -0.01 -15.89
N PHE A 325 -15.15 -1.12 -15.21
CA PHE A 325 -15.88 -2.37 -15.37
C PHE A 325 -16.54 -2.74 -14.05
N ALA A 326 -17.79 -3.20 -14.10
CA ALA A 326 -18.50 -3.75 -12.94
C ALA A 326 -19.15 -5.08 -13.35
N GLU A 327 -18.63 -6.15 -12.78
CA GLU A 327 -19.09 -7.52 -13.00
C GLU A 327 -19.86 -7.98 -11.76
N PRO A 328 -21.11 -8.44 -11.88
CA PRO A 328 -21.82 -9.07 -10.77
C PRO A 328 -21.17 -10.38 -10.34
N MET A 329 -21.08 -10.56 -9.03
CA MET A 329 -20.42 -11.70 -8.41
C MET A 329 -21.27 -12.28 -7.29
N THR A 330 -21.32 -13.61 -7.25
CA THR A 330 -21.80 -14.38 -6.10
C THR A 330 -20.77 -14.41 -4.98
N GLU A 331 -21.20 -14.71 -3.77
CA GLU A 331 -20.31 -14.82 -2.62
C GLU A 331 -19.29 -15.95 -2.75
N ASP A 332 -19.66 -17.04 -3.42
CA ASP A 332 -18.76 -18.17 -3.70
C ASP A 332 -17.67 -17.78 -4.69
N GLU A 333 -18.00 -17.05 -5.77
CA GLU A 333 -17.00 -16.53 -6.71
C GLU A 333 -16.03 -15.57 -6.02
N ILE A 334 -16.53 -14.66 -5.18
CA ILE A 334 -15.67 -13.74 -4.43
C ILE A 334 -14.75 -14.51 -3.48
N THR A 335 -15.27 -15.52 -2.79
CA THR A 335 -14.50 -16.34 -1.85
C THR A 335 -13.39 -17.09 -2.57
N LYS A 336 -13.69 -17.75 -3.71
CA LYS A 336 -12.68 -18.42 -4.56
C LYS A 336 -11.55 -17.48 -4.99
N ILE A 337 -11.88 -16.24 -5.37
CA ILE A 337 -10.86 -15.24 -5.76
C ILE A 337 -10.03 -14.79 -4.55
N GLN A 338 -10.69 -14.51 -3.42
CA GLN A 338 -10.03 -14.01 -2.21
C GLN A 338 -9.15 -15.06 -1.51
N GLU A 339 -9.45 -16.34 -1.71
CA GLU A 339 -8.73 -17.47 -1.10
C GLU A 339 -7.74 -18.15 -2.05
N ARG A 340 -7.59 -17.65 -3.29
CA ARG A 340 -6.76 -18.23 -4.35
C ARG A 340 -5.34 -18.61 -3.87
N ASN A 341 -4.68 -17.71 -3.15
CA ASN A 341 -3.29 -17.87 -2.69
C ASN A 341 -3.20 -18.18 -1.18
N LEU A 342 -4.30 -18.53 -0.53
CA LEU A 342 -4.36 -18.65 0.93
C LEU A 342 -3.39 -19.70 1.48
N ASP A 343 -3.32 -20.87 0.84
CA ASP A 343 -2.43 -21.96 1.26
C ASP A 343 -0.95 -21.57 1.15
N GLU A 344 -0.57 -20.89 0.07
CA GLU A 344 0.80 -20.40 -0.14
C GLU A 344 1.17 -19.32 0.88
N ILE A 345 0.24 -18.40 1.17
CA ILE A 345 0.39 -17.38 2.21
C ILE A 345 0.62 -18.05 3.57
N GLN A 346 -0.22 -19.03 3.93
CA GLN A 346 -0.10 -19.74 5.21
C GLN A 346 1.20 -20.54 5.30
N ALA A 347 1.63 -21.19 4.22
CA ALA A 347 2.90 -21.91 4.17
C ALA A 347 4.10 -20.98 4.35
N TYR A 348 4.08 -19.81 3.69
CA TYR A 348 5.11 -18.77 3.88
C TYR A 348 5.15 -18.26 5.32
N GLU A 349 3.99 -17.89 5.88
CA GLU A 349 3.89 -17.42 7.27
C GLU A 349 4.37 -18.48 8.27
N LYS A 350 4.01 -19.74 8.07
CA LYS A 350 4.52 -20.84 8.90
C LYS A 350 6.03 -20.94 8.82
N ARG A 351 6.62 -20.88 7.62
CA ARG A 351 8.08 -20.99 7.44
C ARG A 351 8.86 -19.81 8.01
N VAL A 352 8.42 -18.59 7.73
CA VAL A 352 9.16 -17.36 8.05
C VAL A 352 8.83 -16.84 9.44
N PHE A 353 7.55 -16.87 9.82
CA PHE A 353 7.14 -16.41 11.13
C PHE A 353 7.23 -17.54 12.13
N TYR A 354 6.74 -18.75 11.88
CA TYR A 354 6.67 -19.81 12.90
C TYR A 354 7.52 -21.06 12.59
N PRO A 355 8.85 -20.91 12.36
CA PRO A 355 9.71 -22.01 11.94
C PRO A 355 9.69 -23.19 12.94
N GLU A 356 9.44 -22.95 14.23
CA GLU A 356 9.31 -23.98 15.26
C GLU A 356 8.14 -24.95 15.05
N LEU A 357 7.15 -24.58 14.24
CA LEU A 357 6.01 -25.43 13.88
C LEU A 357 6.30 -26.36 12.69
N LEU A 358 7.50 -26.28 12.12
CA LEU A 358 7.96 -27.19 11.07
C LEU A 358 8.48 -28.48 11.69
N GLU A 359 8.15 -29.62 11.07
CA GLU A 359 8.71 -30.91 11.49
C GLU A 359 10.22 -30.95 11.18
N PRO A 360 11.06 -31.66 11.96
CA PRO A 360 12.51 -31.68 11.77
C PRO A 360 12.96 -32.07 10.35
N GLN A 361 12.19 -32.90 9.66
CA GLN A 361 12.45 -33.31 8.27
C GLN A 361 12.19 -32.19 7.24
N GLN A 362 11.37 -31.19 7.58
CA GLN A 362 11.08 -30.02 6.74
C GLN A 362 12.07 -28.86 6.98
N MET A 363 12.80 -28.86 8.11
CA MET A 363 13.84 -27.86 8.38
C MET A 363 15.11 -28.13 7.55
N ASP A 364 15.58 -29.38 7.45
CA ASP A 364 16.82 -29.72 6.75
C ASP A 364 16.75 -29.45 5.24
N SER A 365 15.62 -29.70 4.60
CA SER A 365 15.41 -29.39 3.17
C SER A 365 15.38 -27.87 2.89
N SER A 366 14.93 -27.07 3.86
CA SER A 366 14.82 -25.61 3.72
C SER A 366 16.12 -24.84 3.96
N ILE A 367 17.11 -25.44 4.65
CA ILE A 367 18.42 -24.83 4.93
C ILE A 367 19.46 -25.22 3.87
N SER A 368 19.28 -26.36 3.18
CA SER A 368 20.22 -26.86 2.16
C SER A 368 20.08 -26.27 0.75
N GLU A 369 19.02 -25.52 0.44
CA GLU A 369 18.79 -24.93 -0.90
C GLU A 369 19.52 -23.59 -1.13
N ALA A 370 20.52 -23.25 -0.32
CA ALA A 370 21.34 -22.04 -0.51
C ALA A 370 22.48 -22.20 -1.55
N ASP A 371 22.68 -23.39 -2.14
CA ASP A 371 23.67 -23.62 -3.20
C ASP A 371 23.09 -24.49 -4.34
N ASN A 372 22.96 -23.89 -5.52
CA ASN A 372 22.57 -24.46 -6.84
C ASN A 372 21.19 -25.15 -6.96
N PRO A 373 20.19 -24.51 -7.59
CA PRO A 373 19.04 -25.25 -8.10
C PRO A 373 19.41 -25.92 -9.43
N THR A 374 19.58 -27.24 -9.38
CA THR A 374 19.47 -28.04 -10.61
C THR A 374 18.01 -28.00 -11.02
N LYS A 375 17.76 -27.48 -12.23
CA LYS A 375 16.47 -27.42 -12.91
C LYS A 375 15.64 -28.68 -12.68
N GLN A 376 14.61 -28.55 -11.86
CA GLN A 376 13.33 -29.20 -12.15
C GLN A 376 12.42 -28.10 -12.66
N GLU A 377 12.06 -28.21 -13.93
CA GLU A 377 11.00 -27.41 -14.51
C GLU A 377 9.78 -27.52 -13.58
N PRO A 378 9.24 -26.40 -13.06
CA PRO A 378 7.89 -26.47 -12.57
C PRO A 378 7.05 -26.82 -13.79
N GLU A 379 6.45 -28.02 -13.78
CA GLU A 379 5.30 -28.31 -14.62
C GLU A 379 4.42 -27.07 -14.56
N SER A 380 4.23 -26.45 -15.72
CA SER A 380 3.30 -25.36 -15.91
C SER A 380 2.00 -25.76 -15.24
N LYS A 381 1.73 -25.21 -14.04
CA LYS A 381 0.38 -25.22 -13.50
C LYS A 381 -0.42 -24.48 -14.53
N GLU A 382 -1.10 -25.26 -15.36
CA GLU A 382 -2.03 -24.79 -16.35
C GLU A 382 -2.82 -23.68 -15.69
N SER A 383 -2.63 -22.46 -16.20
CA SER A 383 -3.48 -21.34 -15.88
C SER A 383 -4.90 -21.84 -16.01
N ALA A 384 -5.64 -21.92 -14.90
CA ALA A 384 -7.08 -22.11 -14.95
C ALA A 384 -7.59 -21.10 -15.98
N SER A 385 -8.09 -21.62 -17.08
CA SER A 385 -8.36 -20.90 -18.33
C SER A 385 -9.30 -19.73 -18.08
N GLU A 386 -8.75 -18.51 -18.01
CA GLU A 386 -9.52 -17.26 -17.91
C GLU A 386 -10.13 -16.80 -19.25
N ASP A 387 -10.04 -17.62 -20.29
CA ASP A 387 -10.58 -17.35 -21.62
C ASP A 387 -11.99 -17.92 -21.87
N ASP A 388 -12.61 -18.59 -20.89
CA ASP A 388 -14.05 -18.90 -20.99
C ASP A 388 -14.86 -17.64 -20.70
N ILE A 389 -15.07 -16.84 -21.76
CA ILE A 389 -16.17 -15.89 -21.83
C ILE A 389 -17.43 -16.72 -21.56
N ASP A 390 -18.00 -16.64 -20.36
CA ASP A 390 -19.39 -17.03 -20.19
C ASP A 390 -20.21 -16.04 -21.03
N PRO A 391 -20.72 -16.47 -22.20
CA PRO A 391 -21.37 -15.57 -23.13
C PRO A 391 -22.68 -15.02 -22.55
N GLU A 392 -23.16 -15.53 -21.41
CA GLU A 392 -24.34 -15.04 -20.71
C GLU A 392 -24.01 -14.05 -19.59
N LYS A 393 -22.83 -14.11 -18.97
CA LYS A 393 -22.53 -13.29 -17.78
C LYS A 393 -22.66 -11.76 -18.06
N PRO A 394 -23.43 -11.03 -17.24
CA PRO A 394 -23.61 -9.60 -17.42
C PRO A 394 -22.36 -8.81 -17.04
N LEU A 395 -22.12 -7.70 -17.74
CA LEU A 395 -21.01 -6.78 -17.48
C LEU A 395 -21.45 -5.36 -17.77
N LEU A 396 -21.26 -4.46 -16.82
CA LEU A 396 -21.32 -3.02 -17.08
C LEU A 396 -19.91 -2.54 -17.42
N ALA A 397 -19.70 -2.13 -18.68
CA ALA A 397 -18.44 -1.59 -19.16
C ALA A 397 -18.64 -0.12 -19.58
N MET A 398 -17.85 0.77 -19.00
CA MET A 398 -17.93 2.22 -19.23
C MET A 398 -16.55 2.84 -19.47
N ALA A 399 -16.55 3.99 -20.15
CA ALA A 399 -15.42 4.91 -20.17
C ALA A 399 -15.86 6.26 -19.58
N LEU A 400 -15.11 6.73 -18.59
CA LEU A 400 -15.24 8.03 -17.96
C LEU A 400 -14.25 9.01 -18.59
N SER A 401 -14.79 10.08 -19.19
CA SER A 401 -14.01 11.22 -19.67
C SER A 401 -14.40 12.47 -18.89
N ILE A 402 -13.45 13.39 -18.69
CA ILE A 402 -13.66 14.61 -17.90
C ILE A 402 -13.19 15.86 -18.64
N ARG A 403 -13.66 17.02 -18.16
CA ARG A 403 -13.12 18.35 -18.46
C ARG A 403 -13.06 19.16 -17.18
N ASN A 404 -11.89 19.76 -16.91
CA ASN A 404 -11.63 20.54 -15.70
C ASN A 404 -11.94 22.02 -15.95
N PHE A 405 -12.60 22.66 -14.98
CA PHE A 405 -12.87 24.09 -15.00
C PHE A 405 -12.49 24.71 -13.67
N VAL A 406 -11.59 25.70 -13.69
CA VAL A 406 -11.21 26.49 -12.51
C VAL A 406 -11.75 27.90 -12.68
N ASN A 407 -12.55 28.37 -11.72
CA ASN A 407 -13.21 29.68 -11.77
C ASN A 407 -13.99 29.91 -13.07
N GLY A 408 -14.64 28.84 -13.58
CA GLY A 408 -15.44 28.85 -14.80
C GLY A 408 -14.64 28.74 -16.11
N LYS A 409 -13.30 28.77 -16.06
CA LYS A 409 -12.43 28.62 -17.25
C LYS A 409 -11.96 27.18 -17.40
N GLU A 410 -12.08 26.63 -18.61
CA GLU A 410 -11.56 25.30 -18.93
C GLU A 410 -10.02 25.29 -18.85
N VAL A 411 -9.49 24.25 -18.21
CA VAL A 411 -8.05 24.00 -18.04
C VAL A 411 -7.80 22.50 -18.17
N ASP A 412 -6.59 22.10 -18.55
CA ASP A 412 -6.18 20.69 -18.54
C ASP A 412 -6.22 20.16 -17.09
N ARG A 413 -5.62 20.92 -16.17
CA ARG A 413 -5.62 20.64 -14.72
C ARG A 413 -5.42 21.93 -13.92
N PRO A 414 -5.90 21.99 -12.66
CA PRO A 414 -5.64 23.13 -11.80
C PRO A 414 -4.15 23.27 -11.47
N THR A 415 -3.63 24.48 -11.45
CA THR A 415 -2.28 24.82 -10.97
C THR A 415 -2.39 26.06 -10.10
N MET A 416 -1.52 26.21 -9.09
CA MET A 416 -1.54 27.34 -8.16
C MET A 416 -2.93 27.59 -7.56
N PHE A 417 -3.58 26.50 -7.12
CA PHE A 417 -4.97 26.51 -6.67
C PHE A 417 -5.05 26.78 -5.17
N THR A 418 -5.92 27.68 -4.76
CA THR A 418 -6.09 28.12 -3.38
C THR A 418 -7.51 27.89 -2.88
N ALA A 419 -7.75 28.05 -1.58
CA ALA A 419 -9.09 27.96 -1.00
C ALA A 419 -10.11 28.99 -1.55
N LYS A 420 -9.66 30.01 -2.29
CA LYS A 420 -10.54 31.01 -2.94
C LYS A 420 -11.02 30.56 -4.32
N ASP A 421 -10.36 29.58 -4.90
CA ASP A 421 -10.68 29.07 -6.23
C ASP A 421 -11.79 28.03 -6.17
N THR A 422 -12.56 27.93 -7.25
CA THR A 422 -13.60 26.90 -7.41
C THR A 422 -13.20 25.97 -8.54
N TRP A 423 -13.06 24.68 -8.23
CA TRP A 423 -12.85 23.63 -9.23
C TRP A 423 -14.14 22.87 -9.47
N THR A 424 -14.58 22.87 -10.73
CA THR A 424 -15.71 22.06 -11.21
C THR A 424 -15.26 21.12 -12.31
N VAL A 425 -15.86 19.93 -12.34
CA VAL A 425 -15.53 18.88 -13.31
C VAL A 425 -16.80 18.51 -14.06
N LYS A 426 -16.77 18.62 -15.39
CA LYS A 426 -17.81 18.03 -16.25
C LYS A 426 -17.34 16.65 -16.66
N TYR A 427 -18.21 15.66 -16.58
CA TYR A 427 -17.85 14.28 -16.91
C TYR A 427 -18.92 13.60 -17.78
N GLN A 428 -18.49 12.59 -18.52
CA GLN A 428 -19.35 11.75 -19.36
C GLN A 428 -19.00 10.28 -19.13
N LEU A 429 -20.04 9.45 -18.98
CA LEU A 429 -19.93 7.99 -18.92
C LEU A 429 -20.45 7.38 -20.22
N ALA A 430 -19.53 6.99 -21.11
CA ALA A 430 -19.86 6.26 -22.33
C ALA A 430 -19.97 4.75 -22.03
N HIS A 431 -21.06 4.13 -22.43
CA HIS A 431 -21.28 2.69 -22.23
C HIS A 431 -20.80 1.90 -23.45
N PHE A 432 -20.25 0.71 -23.21
CA PHE A 432 -19.88 -0.22 -24.27
C PHE A 432 -20.92 -1.34 -24.41
N GLY A 433 -21.15 -1.80 -25.64
CA GLY A 433 -21.91 -3.02 -25.89
C GLY A 433 -21.17 -4.26 -25.36
N LYS A 434 -21.91 -5.36 -25.15
CA LYS A 434 -21.44 -6.57 -24.45
C LYS A 434 -20.09 -7.09 -24.96
N GLU A 435 -19.98 -7.38 -26.26
CA GLU A 435 -18.78 -7.97 -26.88
C GLU A 435 -17.54 -7.08 -26.69
N ARG A 436 -17.67 -5.78 -27.01
CA ARG A 436 -16.59 -4.81 -26.84
C ARG A 436 -16.24 -4.62 -25.36
N GLY A 437 -17.23 -4.61 -24.48
CA GLY A 437 -17.05 -4.50 -23.03
C GLY A 437 -16.18 -5.63 -22.49
N TRP A 438 -16.52 -6.89 -22.80
CA TRP A 438 -15.76 -8.06 -22.38
C TRP A 438 -14.34 -8.08 -22.97
N THR A 439 -14.18 -7.71 -24.23
CA THR A 439 -12.86 -7.60 -24.87
C THR A 439 -11.95 -6.62 -24.11
N LEU A 440 -12.48 -5.43 -23.78
CA LEU A 440 -11.73 -4.41 -23.05
C LEU A 440 -11.45 -4.82 -21.60
N TYR A 441 -12.41 -5.51 -20.97
CA TYR A 441 -12.27 -6.01 -19.60
C TYR A 441 -11.19 -7.10 -19.50
N ASN A 442 -11.17 -8.08 -20.41
CA ASN A 442 -10.14 -9.11 -20.47
C ASN A 442 -8.76 -8.50 -20.76
N ALA A 443 -8.68 -7.49 -21.63
CA ALA A 443 -7.44 -6.75 -21.83
C ALA A 443 -6.97 -6.02 -20.55
N CYS A 444 -7.90 -5.52 -19.72
CA CYS A 444 -7.61 -4.93 -18.42
C CYS A 444 -7.06 -5.96 -17.43
N LYS A 445 -7.73 -7.12 -17.28
CA LYS A 445 -7.25 -8.23 -16.45
C LYS A 445 -5.86 -8.70 -16.88
N LYS A 446 -5.64 -8.92 -18.19
CA LYS A 446 -4.35 -9.32 -18.76
C LYS A 446 -3.22 -8.32 -18.49
N ARG A 447 -3.51 -7.01 -18.53
CA ARG A 447 -2.52 -5.98 -18.15
C ARG A 447 -2.13 -6.12 -16.68
N ARG A 448 -3.10 -6.35 -15.79
CA ARG A 448 -2.86 -6.51 -14.36
C ARG A 448 -2.09 -7.81 -14.07
N SER A 449 -2.57 -8.95 -14.57
CA SER A 449 -1.97 -10.26 -14.33
C SER A 449 -0.55 -10.37 -14.90
N ARG A 450 -0.27 -9.82 -16.09
CA ARG A 450 1.09 -9.85 -16.65
C ARG A 450 2.14 -9.21 -15.74
N PHE A 451 1.80 -8.13 -15.02
CA PHE A 451 2.74 -7.46 -14.14
C PHE A 451 2.79 -8.07 -12.73
N LEU A 452 1.69 -8.64 -12.25
CA LEU A 452 1.64 -9.27 -10.93
C LEU A 452 2.15 -10.71 -10.97
N GLY A 453 1.78 -11.50 -11.98
CA GLY A 453 2.32 -12.84 -12.21
C GLY A 453 3.81 -12.84 -12.58
N ALA A 454 4.31 -11.83 -13.32
CA ALA A 454 5.75 -11.70 -13.56
C ALA A 454 6.56 -11.29 -12.30
N LEU A 455 5.91 -10.99 -11.17
CA LEU A 455 6.57 -10.90 -9.86
C LEU A 455 6.58 -12.24 -9.13
N GLU A 456 5.73 -13.20 -9.53
CA GLU A 456 5.75 -14.59 -9.06
C GLU A 456 6.86 -15.39 -9.77
N ASP A 457 7.16 -15.08 -11.03
CA ASP A 457 8.31 -15.63 -11.76
C ASP A 457 9.63 -14.96 -11.31
N GLU A 458 10.57 -15.73 -10.76
CA GLU A 458 11.88 -15.24 -10.27
C GLU A 458 12.75 -14.59 -11.37
N GLU A 459 12.46 -14.85 -12.65
CA GLU A 459 13.13 -14.28 -13.82
C GLU A 459 12.65 -12.84 -14.15
N ALA A 460 12.70 -11.95 -13.18
CA ALA A 460 12.45 -10.53 -13.43
C ALA A 460 13.58 -9.93 -14.32
N PRO A 461 13.27 -9.03 -15.28
CA PRO A 461 14.19 -8.51 -16.31
C PRO A 461 15.25 -7.50 -15.80
N ASN A 462 15.76 -7.67 -14.58
CA ASN A 462 16.71 -6.75 -13.97
C ASN A 462 17.76 -7.48 -13.11
N SER A 463 18.27 -8.61 -13.57
CA SER A 463 19.33 -9.39 -12.90
C SER A 463 20.50 -8.49 -12.50
N ALA A 464 20.99 -7.64 -13.41
CA ALA A 464 22.09 -6.71 -13.13
C ALA A 464 21.78 -5.72 -11.99
N PHE A 465 20.53 -5.25 -11.87
CA PHE A 465 20.13 -4.37 -10.78
C PHE A 465 20.05 -5.13 -9.44
N LYS A 466 19.47 -6.33 -9.44
CA LYS A 466 19.44 -7.21 -8.26
C LYS A 466 20.87 -7.60 -7.83
N GLU A 467 21.74 -7.99 -8.77
CA GLU A 467 23.15 -8.29 -8.54
C GLU A 467 23.90 -7.11 -7.93
N ARG A 468 23.69 -5.89 -8.46
CA ARG A 468 24.26 -4.67 -7.89
C ARG A 468 23.78 -4.45 -6.45
N LEU A 469 22.49 -4.61 -6.17
CA LEU A 469 21.95 -4.49 -4.81
C LEU A 469 22.50 -5.55 -3.86
N ASN A 470 22.70 -6.78 -4.34
CA ASN A 470 23.33 -7.85 -3.56
C ASN A 470 24.79 -7.56 -3.27
N ALA A 471 25.54 -7.01 -4.24
CA ALA A 471 26.93 -6.57 -4.02
C ALA A 471 27.01 -5.46 -2.97
N ILE A 472 26.16 -4.42 -3.11
CA ILE A 472 26.08 -3.32 -2.13
C ILE A 472 25.70 -3.88 -0.74
N SER A 473 24.75 -4.81 -0.67
CA SER A 473 24.33 -5.40 0.61
C SER A 473 25.48 -6.17 1.26
N LYS A 474 26.25 -6.96 0.51
CA LYS A 474 27.44 -7.65 1.03
C LYS A 474 28.50 -6.68 1.57
N GLU A 475 28.74 -5.58 0.88
CA GLU A 475 29.67 -4.54 1.34
C GLU A 475 29.14 -3.79 2.57
N GLY A 476 27.85 -3.47 2.58
CA GLY A 476 27.14 -2.86 3.70
C GLY A 476 27.21 -3.72 4.96
N GLN A 477 27.06 -5.05 4.83
CA GLN A 477 27.21 -5.99 5.95
C GLN A 477 28.63 -5.96 6.52
N LYS A 478 29.67 -6.03 5.67
CA LYS A 478 31.07 -5.95 6.12
C LYS A 478 31.36 -4.64 6.86
N TRP A 479 30.86 -3.52 6.33
CA TRP A 479 30.98 -2.22 6.99
C TRP A 479 30.27 -2.21 8.34
N ARG A 480 29.05 -2.76 8.41
CA ARG A 480 28.26 -2.82 9.65
C ARG A 480 28.94 -3.66 10.73
N ASP A 481 29.51 -4.81 10.38
CA ASP A 481 30.24 -5.67 11.30
C ASP A 481 31.46 -4.95 11.90
N GLN A 482 32.17 -4.15 11.10
CA GLN A 482 33.27 -3.31 11.58
C GLN A 482 32.76 -2.24 12.55
N MET A 483 31.66 -1.57 12.21
CA MET A 483 31.06 -0.55 13.07
C MET A 483 30.52 -1.12 14.38
N ASP A 484 29.96 -2.33 14.39
CA ASP A 484 29.48 -3.01 15.59
C ASP A 484 30.63 -3.35 16.55
N LYS A 485 31.80 -3.77 16.02
CA LYS A 485 33.02 -3.95 16.81
C LYS A 485 33.47 -2.64 17.45
N ILE A 486 33.40 -1.53 16.71
CA ILE A 486 33.76 -0.20 17.21
C ILE A 486 32.78 0.26 18.30
N GLU A 487 31.47 0.06 18.11
CA GLU A 487 30.45 0.40 19.10
C GLU A 487 30.63 -0.38 20.39
N LYS A 488 30.89 -1.69 20.29
CA LYS A 488 31.15 -2.53 21.47
C LYS A 488 32.41 -2.08 22.23
N ALA A 489 33.43 -1.60 21.52
CA ALA A 489 34.68 -1.15 22.13
C ALA A 489 34.60 0.27 22.71
N LYS A 490 33.85 1.18 22.08
CA LYS A 490 33.84 2.62 22.42
C LYS A 490 32.56 3.10 23.11
N GLY A 491 31.54 2.25 23.20
CA GLY A 491 30.21 2.62 23.66
C GLY A 491 29.39 3.36 22.60
N ILE A 492 28.10 3.52 22.89
CA ILE A 492 27.14 4.27 22.08
C ILE A 492 26.98 5.66 22.71
N ILE A 493 27.06 6.71 21.90
CA ILE A 493 26.80 8.09 22.34
C ILE A 493 25.35 8.41 21.93
N GLN A 494 24.54 8.86 22.88
CA GLN A 494 23.16 9.29 22.64
C GLN A 494 23.07 10.80 22.89
N TYR A 495 22.50 11.56 21.94
CA TYR A 495 22.10 12.94 22.25
C TYR A 495 20.84 12.91 23.10
N GLN A 496 20.91 13.48 24.30
CA GLN A 496 19.71 13.90 25.01
C GLN A 496 19.26 15.23 24.38
N SER A 497 18.12 15.20 23.68
CA SER A 497 17.42 16.39 23.18
C SER A 497 16.51 16.96 24.26
#